data_AF-C4XEZ7-F1
#
_entry.id   AF-C4XEZ7-F1
#
_cell.length_a   1.000
_cell.length_b   1.000
_cell.length_c   1.000
_cell.angle_alpha   90.00
_cell.angle_beta   90.00
_cell.angle_gamma   90.00
#
_symmetry.space_group_name_H-M   'P 1'
#
loop_
_entity.id
_entity.type
_entity.pdbx_description
1 polymer ?
#
loop_
_entity_poly.entity_id
_entity_poly.type
_entity_poly.pdbx_seq_one_letter_code
_entity_poly.pdbx_strand_id
1 'polypeptide(L)'
;MKNSKIAAWWRKSKIRQFFANYRVWRLNITKVKYIFLAYLLTVIIATLFLLSPWTHKDSSVKVSFWDALFTTSSAFSDTGLVTKTTYNTWNMFGQAIIAILIFLGGLGIFALRIFLINLIFFKRRNSLSELEVVSHERGSGDSGQTKKLIMDSIGTLLIIWIIFSFGLTFYFYYNEPKAYSDFDKYGDYISPYKNWGLSFRYGFFHCISALNNAGFDIIGKNSLMPYYHNIGLQIIFLTLLIIGGLGYPVIHDILNFFRFLIKYKGKRRYQWRLFTKISL
;
A
#
# COMPACT_ATOMS: atom_id res chain seq x y z
N MET A 1 -23.85 -40.32 -11.93
CA MET A 1 -22.75 -41.12 -11.32
C MET A 1 -21.36 -40.46 -11.30
N LYS A 2 -20.96 -39.58 -12.23
CA LYS A 2 -19.61 -38.94 -12.22
C LYS A 2 -19.34 -38.01 -11.01
N ASN A 3 -20.37 -37.32 -10.50
CA ASN A 3 -20.22 -36.37 -9.38
C ASN A 3 -19.91 -37.03 -8.02
N SER A 4 -20.29 -38.30 -7.80
CA SER A 4 -20.05 -38.97 -6.51
C SER A 4 -18.60 -39.45 -6.34
N LYS A 5 -17.94 -39.87 -7.43
CA LYS A 5 -16.53 -40.30 -7.40
C LYS A 5 -15.57 -39.11 -7.17
N ILE A 6 -15.84 -37.95 -7.78
CA ILE A 6 -15.05 -36.73 -7.58
C ILE A 6 -15.22 -36.21 -6.15
N ALA A 7 -16.44 -36.22 -5.61
CA ALA A 7 -16.70 -35.84 -4.22
C ALA A 7 -16.05 -36.80 -3.22
N ALA A 8 -16.03 -38.11 -3.51
CA ALA A 8 -15.36 -39.11 -2.67
C ALA A 8 -13.82 -38.98 -2.71
N TRP A 9 -13.25 -38.69 -3.89
CA TRP A 9 -11.82 -38.40 -4.06
C TRP A 9 -11.41 -37.13 -3.29
N TRP A 10 -12.19 -36.05 -3.43
CA TRP A 10 -11.99 -34.83 -2.66
C TRP A 10 -12.11 -35.05 -1.14
N ARG A 11 -13.02 -35.94 -0.69
CA ARG A 11 -13.15 -36.25 0.74
C ARG A 11 -11.89 -36.89 1.33
N LYS A 12 -11.11 -37.64 0.53
CA LYS A 12 -9.88 -38.35 0.94
C LYS A 12 -8.58 -37.66 0.49
N SER A 13 -8.63 -36.51 -0.18
CA SER A 13 -7.43 -35.86 -0.71
C SER A 13 -6.57 -35.26 0.41
N LYS A 14 -5.25 -35.42 0.30
CA LYS A 14 -4.27 -34.76 1.19
C LYS A 14 -4.45 -33.24 1.21
N ILE A 15 -4.92 -32.67 0.10
CA ILE A 15 -5.23 -31.24 -0.05
C ILE A 15 -6.37 -30.82 0.89
N ARG A 16 -7.46 -31.59 0.97
CA ARG A 16 -8.57 -31.28 1.89
C ARG A 16 -8.12 -31.40 3.35
N GLN A 17 -7.31 -32.41 3.67
CA GLN A 17 -6.73 -32.58 5.00
C GLN A 17 -5.83 -31.40 5.38
N PHE A 18 -5.00 -30.91 4.45
CA PHE A 18 -4.19 -29.71 4.64
C PHE A 18 -5.05 -28.48 4.96
N PHE A 19 -6.10 -28.20 4.17
CA PHE A 19 -6.99 -27.06 4.44
C PHE A 19 -7.77 -27.21 5.75
N ALA A 20 -8.16 -28.43 6.12
CA ALA A 20 -8.80 -28.70 7.40
C ALA A 20 -7.84 -28.44 8.57
N ASN A 21 -6.62 -28.96 8.49
CA ASN A 21 -5.57 -28.76 9.49
C ASN A 21 -5.18 -27.28 9.61
N TYR A 22 -5.04 -26.58 8.48
CA TYR A 22 -4.80 -25.14 8.46
C TYR A 22 -5.93 -24.36 9.13
N ARG A 23 -7.20 -24.73 8.88
CA ARG A 23 -8.35 -24.08 9.52
C ARG A 23 -8.34 -24.27 11.04
N VAL A 24 -8.05 -25.48 11.52
CA VAL A 24 -7.95 -25.78 12.96
C VAL A 24 -6.77 -25.03 13.58
N TRP A 25 -5.60 -25.09 12.96
CA TRP A 25 -4.41 -24.36 13.42
C TRP A 25 -4.65 -22.85 13.52
N ARG A 26 -5.27 -22.25 12.50
CA ARG A 26 -5.62 -20.82 12.47
C ARG A 26 -6.60 -20.42 13.58
N LEU A 27 -7.47 -21.33 14.02
CA LEU A 27 -8.39 -21.07 15.13
C LEU A 27 -7.69 -21.16 16.49
N ASN A 28 -6.62 -21.95 16.61
CA ASN A 28 -5.89 -22.18 17.85
C ASN A 28 -4.77 -21.16 18.12
N ILE A 29 -4.35 -20.39 17.12
CA ILE A 29 -3.33 -19.34 17.26
C ILE A 29 -3.98 -17.99 17.61
N THR A 30 -3.30 -17.17 18.42
CA THR A 30 -3.78 -15.81 18.71
C THR A 30 -3.77 -14.95 17.45
N LYS A 31 -4.70 -13.98 17.36
CA LYS A 31 -4.86 -13.14 16.16
C LYS A 31 -3.58 -12.37 15.84
N VAL A 32 -2.93 -11.82 16.87
CA VAL A 32 -1.66 -11.10 16.74
C VAL A 32 -0.55 -12.00 16.17
N LYS A 33 -0.40 -13.22 16.67
CA LYS A 33 0.59 -14.18 16.14
C LYS A 33 0.28 -14.56 14.69
N TYR A 34 -1.00 -14.72 14.34
CA TYR A 34 -1.41 -14.97 12.96
C TYR A 34 -1.05 -13.82 12.02
N ILE A 35 -1.31 -12.57 12.44
CA ILE A 35 -0.94 -11.38 11.66
C ILE A 35 0.57 -11.32 11.48
N PHE A 36 1.33 -11.48 12.56
CA PHE A 36 2.79 -11.49 12.53
C PHE A 36 3.35 -12.53 11.55
N LEU A 37 2.87 -13.79 11.61
CA LEU A 37 3.33 -14.85 10.71
C LEU A 37 2.98 -14.56 9.25
N ALA A 38 1.80 -14.01 8.98
CA ALA A 38 1.41 -13.63 7.63
C ALA A 38 2.33 -12.53 7.06
N TYR A 39 2.66 -11.53 7.88
CA TYR A 39 3.54 -10.43 7.50
C TYR A 39 4.97 -10.91 7.27
N LEU A 40 5.50 -11.74 8.18
CA LEU A 40 6.82 -12.35 8.04
C LEU A 40 6.92 -13.20 6.75
N LEU A 41 5.89 -13.99 6.45
CA LEU A 41 5.85 -14.77 5.21
C LEU A 41 5.83 -13.87 3.96
N THR A 42 5.05 -12.78 3.98
CA THR A 42 5.03 -11.81 2.88
C THR A 42 6.41 -11.22 2.63
N VAL A 43 7.12 -10.80 3.70
CA VAL A 43 8.48 -10.26 3.59
C VAL A 43 9.42 -11.30 2.99
N ILE A 44 9.44 -12.53 3.53
CA ILE A 44 10.32 -13.60 3.03
C ILE A 44 10.06 -13.91 1.55
N ILE A 45 8.79 -14.07 1.16
CA ILE A 45 8.43 -14.36 -0.23
C ILE A 45 8.89 -13.22 -1.14
N ALA A 46 8.64 -11.97 -0.75
CA ALA A 46 9.05 -10.83 -1.53
C ALA A 46 10.58 -10.68 -1.60
N THR A 47 11.31 -11.03 -0.53
CA THR A 47 12.77 -11.06 -0.53
C THR A 47 13.28 -12.03 -1.60
N LEU A 48 12.66 -13.21 -1.73
CA LEU A 48 13.03 -14.18 -2.76
C LEU A 48 12.74 -13.65 -4.18
N PHE A 49 11.63 -12.93 -4.36
CA PHE A 49 11.34 -12.27 -5.64
C PHE A 49 12.38 -11.19 -5.98
N LEU A 50 12.73 -10.31 -5.04
CA LEU A 50 13.76 -9.29 -5.26
C LEU A 50 15.18 -9.88 -5.36
N LEU A 51 15.45 -11.05 -4.79
CA LEU A 51 16.72 -11.71 -4.99
C LEU A 51 16.84 -12.26 -6.43
N SER A 52 15.72 -12.53 -7.09
CA SER A 52 15.71 -13.04 -8.47
C SER A 52 16.32 -12.02 -9.44
N PRO A 53 17.22 -12.45 -10.35
CA PRO A 53 17.82 -11.59 -11.38
C PRO A 53 16.81 -10.84 -12.25
N TRP A 54 15.58 -11.34 -12.32
CA TRP A 54 14.50 -10.77 -13.14
C TRP A 54 14.01 -9.42 -12.62
N THR A 55 14.39 -9.05 -11.40
CA THR A 55 14.04 -7.77 -10.77
C THR A 55 15.18 -6.75 -10.82
N HIS A 56 16.38 -7.16 -11.21
CA HIS A 56 17.57 -6.30 -11.23
C HIS A 56 17.61 -5.48 -12.52
N LYS A 57 18.13 -4.25 -12.43
CA LYS A 57 18.20 -3.32 -13.56
C LYS A 57 19.13 -3.83 -14.66
N ASP A 58 20.33 -4.25 -14.28
CA ASP A 58 21.37 -4.74 -15.18
C ASP A 58 22.07 -5.94 -14.55
N SER A 59 22.67 -6.79 -15.39
CA SER A 59 23.46 -7.96 -14.96
C SER A 59 24.68 -7.60 -14.11
N SER A 60 25.11 -6.34 -14.12
CA SER A 60 26.22 -5.82 -13.31
C SER A 60 25.81 -5.52 -11.86
N VAL A 61 24.51 -5.37 -11.58
CA VAL A 61 24.01 -5.06 -10.25
C VAL A 61 24.09 -6.31 -9.37
N LYS A 62 25.01 -6.30 -8.41
CA LYS A 62 25.09 -7.34 -7.38
C LYS A 62 24.21 -6.95 -6.19
N VAL A 63 23.15 -7.72 -5.95
CA VAL A 63 22.27 -7.59 -4.79
C VAL A 63 22.57 -8.73 -3.82
N SER A 64 22.95 -8.41 -2.58
CA SER A 64 23.10 -9.43 -1.54
C SER A 64 21.73 -9.84 -0.99
N PHE A 65 21.65 -11.01 -0.35
CA PHE A 65 20.45 -11.42 0.38
C PHE A 65 20.00 -10.35 1.40
N TRP A 66 20.97 -9.73 2.09
CA TRP A 66 20.70 -8.70 3.09
C TRP A 66 20.15 -7.41 2.49
N ASP A 67 20.63 -7.00 1.31
CA ASP A 67 20.08 -5.85 0.59
C ASP A 67 18.60 -6.07 0.21
N ALA A 68 18.30 -7.26 -0.33
CA ALA A 68 16.93 -7.62 -0.70
C ALA A 68 16.02 -7.73 0.54
N LEU A 69 16.48 -8.39 1.60
CA LEU A 69 15.72 -8.54 2.85
C LEU A 69 15.46 -7.17 3.48
N PHE A 70 16.47 -6.31 3.56
CA PHE A 70 16.33 -4.97 4.12
C PHE A 70 15.37 -4.11 3.29
N THR A 71 15.53 -4.11 1.96
CA THR A 71 14.66 -3.35 1.06
C THR A 71 13.21 -3.83 1.16
N THR A 72 12.96 -5.13 1.16
CA THR A 72 11.60 -5.67 1.32
C THR A 72 10.99 -5.40 2.69
N SER A 73 11.78 -5.50 3.77
CA SER A 73 11.30 -5.18 5.12
C SER A 73 10.94 -3.71 5.21
N SER A 74 11.83 -2.82 4.78
CA SER A 74 11.64 -1.37 4.79
C SER A 74 10.46 -0.92 3.93
N ALA A 75 10.28 -1.53 2.75
CA ALA A 75 9.14 -1.24 1.88
C ALA A 75 7.82 -1.73 2.47
N PHE A 76 7.80 -2.90 3.09
CA PHE A 76 6.59 -3.45 3.71
C PHE A 76 6.21 -2.76 5.02
N SER A 77 7.19 -2.24 5.77
CA SER A 77 6.96 -1.46 6.99
C SER A 77 6.86 0.05 6.74
N ASP A 78 6.84 0.49 5.48
CA ASP A 78 6.77 1.90 5.08
C ASP A 78 7.82 2.79 5.77
N THR A 79 9.05 2.27 5.94
CA THR A 79 10.13 2.98 6.66
C THR A 79 10.98 3.85 5.75
N GLY A 80 11.15 3.48 4.48
CA GLY A 80 11.81 4.33 3.47
C GLY A 80 13.32 4.26 3.41
N LEU A 81 13.94 3.47 4.28
CA LEU A 81 15.40 3.27 4.24
C LEU A 81 15.77 2.26 3.16
N VAL A 82 16.85 2.54 2.43
CA VAL A 82 17.38 1.67 1.38
C VAL A 82 18.89 1.51 1.53
N THR A 83 19.42 0.30 1.33
CA THR A 83 20.88 0.07 1.30
C THR A 83 21.48 0.38 -0.07
N LYS A 84 20.67 0.20 -1.12
CA LYS A 84 20.99 0.54 -2.51
C LYS A 84 19.83 1.32 -3.11
N THR A 85 20.15 2.29 -3.97
CA THR A 85 19.13 3.21 -4.48
C THR A 85 18.15 2.48 -5.38
N THR A 86 16.86 2.75 -5.19
CA THR A 86 15.77 1.98 -5.81
C THR A 86 15.83 2.07 -7.34
N TYR A 87 16.15 3.26 -7.85
CA TYR A 87 16.23 3.53 -9.27
C TYR A 87 17.41 2.83 -9.98
N ASN A 88 18.56 2.70 -9.32
CA ASN A 88 19.75 2.08 -9.93
C ASN A 88 19.78 0.57 -9.77
N THR A 89 19.11 0.05 -8.74
CA THR A 89 19.17 -1.39 -8.41
C THR A 89 18.08 -2.18 -9.12
N TRP A 90 16.86 -1.66 -9.13
CA TRP A 90 15.67 -2.40 -9.54
C TRP A 90 15.16 -1.95 -10.91
N ASN A 91 14.84 -2.91 -11.77
CA ASN A 91 14.12 -2.63 -13.02
C ASN A 91 12.65 -2.29 -12.73
N MET A 92 11.85 -2.11 -13.79
CA MET A 92 10.43 -1.79 -13.66
C MET A 92 9.65 -2.85 -12.86
N PHE A 93 9.97 -4.13 -13.04
CA PHE A 93 9.31 -5.22 -12.31
C PHE A 93 9.69 -5.24 -10.83
N GLY A 94 10.98 -5.06 -10.50
CA GLY A 94 11.43 -4.93 -9.12
C GLY A 94 10.80 -3.73 -8.40
N GLN A 95 10.70 -2.59 -9.07
CA GLN A 95 10.02 -1.42 -8.51
C GLN A 95 8.52 -1.62 -8.34
N ALA A 96 7.86 -2.37 -9.24
CA ALA A 96 6.46 -2.75 -9.06
C ALA A 96 6.28 -3.63 -7.81
N ILE A 97 7.19 -4.57 -7.55
CA ILE A 97 7.17 -5.37 -6.31
C ILE A 97 7.30 -4.47 -5.08
N ILE A 98 8.24 -3.53 -5.09
CA ILE A 98 8.42 -2.56 -3.99
C ILE A 98 7.15 -1.72 -3.79
N ALA A 99 6.55 -1.22 -4.86
CA ALA A 99 5.29 -0.47 -4.79
C ALA A 99 4.13 -1.31 -4.23
N ILE A 100 4.06 -2.60 -4.59
CA ILE A 100 3.07 -3.54 -4.03
C ILE A 100 3.33 -3.77 -2.53
N LEU A 101 4.58 -3.87 -2.10
CA LEU A 101 4.91 -4.01 -0.68
C LEU A 101 4.49 -2.78 0.13
N ILE A 102 4.81 -1.59 -0.36
CA ILE A 102 4.36 -0.31 0.21
C ILE A 102 2.83 -0.30 0.31
N PHE A 103 2.15 -0.74 -0.74
CA PHE A 103 0.69 -0.80 -0.76
C PHE A 103 0.12 -1.75 0.30
N LEU A 104 0.69 -2.95 0.40
CA LEU A 104 0.26 -3.99 1.33
C LEU A 104 0.55 -3.61 2.78
N GLY A 105 1.70 -2.98 3.04
CA GLY A 105 2.10 -2.45 4.33
C GLY A 105 1.14 -1.36 4.81
N GLY A 106 1.01 -0.30 4.02
CA GLY A 106 0.27 0.90 4.42
C GLY A 106 -1.22 0.66 4.60
N LEU A 107 -1.85 -0.17 3.75
CA LEU A 107 -3.27 -0.50 3.88
C LEU A 107 -3.55 -1.67 4.85
N GLY A 108 -2.59 -2.57 5.05
CA GLY A 108 -2.77 -3.82 5.78
C GLY A 108 -3.28 -4.95 4.90
N ILE A 109 -2.66 -6.13 5.04
CA ILE A 109 -2.93 -7.30 4.19
C ILE A 109 -4.37 -7.80 4.39
N PHE A 110 -4.84 -7.88 5.64
CA PHE A 110 -6.16 -8.42 5.92
C PHE A 110 -7.26 -7.43 5.56
N ALA A 111 -7.03 -6.13 5.81
CA ALA A 111 -7.94 -5.07 5.39
C ALA A 111 -8.12 -5.06 3.86
N LEU A 112 -7.02 -5.13 3.10
CA LEU A 112 -7.06 -5.20 1.65
C LEU A 112 -7.75 -6.49 1.17
N ARG A 113 -7.46 -7.64 1.78
CA ARG A 113 -8.13 -8.91 1.46
C ARG A 113 -9.65 -8.80 1.60
N ILE A 114 -10.14 -8.23 2.70
CA ILE A 114 -11.58 -8.06 2.92
C ILE A 114 -12.17 -7.12 1.87
N PHE A 115 -11.48 -6.02 1.54
CA PHE A 115 -11.91 -5.06 0.53
C PHE A 115 -12.04 -5.70 -0.85
N LEU A 116 -10.99 -6.36 -1.34
CA LEU A 116 -10.97 -6.99 -2.66
C LEU A 116 -12.04 -8.08 -2.80
N ILE A 117 -12.20 -8.93 -1.79
CA ILE A 117 -13.23 -9.97 -1.80
C ILE A 117 -14.64 -9.36 -1.83
N ASN A 118 -14.87 -8.27 -1.09
CA ASN A 118 -16.18 -7.61 -1.09
C ASN A 118 -16.47 -6.87 -2.39
N LEU A 119 -15.43 -6.36 -3.05
CA LEU A 119 -15.51 -5.74 -4.37
C LEU A 119 -15.87 -6.78 -5.45
N ILE A 120 -15.21 -7.94 -5.46
CA ILE A 120 -15.40 -8.98 -6.48
C ILE A 120 -16.72 -9.74 -6.28
N PHE A 121 -17.02 -10.15 -5.05
CA PHE A 121 -18.17 -11.04 -4.75
C PHE A 121 -19.40 -10.31 -4.23
N PHE A 122 -19.49 -8.99 -4.44
CA PHE A 122 -20.61 -8.10 -4.06
C PHE A 122 -21.37 -8.49 -2.79
N LYS A 123 -21.08 -7.78 -1.68
CA LYS A 123 -21.79 -7.95 -0.39
C LYS A 123 -21.62 -9.33 0.27
N ARG A 124 -20.43 -9.93 0.14
CA ARG A 124 -20.07 -11.14 0.92
C ARG A 124 -20.25 -10.88 2.43
N ARG A 125 -20.88 -11.83 3.13
CA ARG A 125 -20.88 -11.86 4.60
C ARG A 125 -19.50 -12.32 5.07
N ASN A 126 -18.79 -11.45 5.77
CA ASN A 126 -17.51 -11.79 6.41
C ASN A 126 -17.80 -12.34 7.80
N SER A 127 -17.02 -13.31 8.25
CA SER A 127 -17.18 -13.85 9.61
C SER A 127 -16.70 -12.85 10.66
N LEU A 128 -17.25 -12.92 11.88
CA LEU A 128 -16.78 -12.09 13.01
C LEU A 128 -15.28 -12.29 13.25
N SER A 129 -14.80 -13.54 13.17
CA SER A 129 -13.38 -13.85 13.32
C SER A 129 -12.47 -13.20 12.27
N GLU A 130 -12.98 -12.94 11.06
CA GLU A 130 -12.22 -12.23 10.02
C GLU A 130 -12.22 -10.73 10.28
N LEU A 131 -13.34 -10.17 10.75
CA LEU A 131 -13.43 -8.77 11.14
C LEU A 131 -12.56 -8.47 12.37
N GLU A 132 -12.46 -9.40 13.32
CA GLU A 132 -11.55 -9.32 14.46
C GLU A 132 -10.08 -9.29 14.02
N VAL A 133 -9.68 -10.09 13.03
CA VAL A 133 -8.29 -10.05 12.54
C VAL A 133 -7.97 -8.66 11.97
N VAL A 134 -8.87 -8.09 11.16
CA VAL A 134 -8.64 -6.74 10.61
C VAL A 134 -8.76 -5.66 11.68
N SER A 135 -9.62 -5.83 12.68
CA SER A 135 -9.74 -4.87 13.77
C SER A 135 -8.47 -4.81 14.61
N HIS A 136 -7.78 -5.94 14.80
CA HIS A 136 -6.46 -5.97 15.44
C HIS A 136 -5.36 -5.38 14.54
N GLU A 137 -5.49 -5.49 13.22
CA GLU A 137 -4.55 -4.90 12.25
C GLU A 137 -4.68 -3.36 12.16
N ARG A 138 -5.91 -2.82 12.25
CA ARG A 138 -6.20 -1.38 12.04
C ARG A 138 -6.72 -0.64 13.27
N GLY A 139 -6.79 -1.29 14.43
CA GLY A 139 -7.08 -0.66 15.72
C GLY A 139 -8.55 -0.27 15.96
N SER A 140 -9.54 -0.99 15.43
CA SER A 140 -10.97 -0.63 15.60
C SER A 140 -11.72 -1.54 16.58
N GLY A 141 -11.93 -1.11 17.82
CA GLY A 141 -12.53 -1.94 18.90
C GLY A 141 -13.98 -2.42 18.72
N ASP A 142 -14.73 -1.96 17.72
CA ASP A 142 -16.14 -2.35 17.52
C ASP A 142 -16.35 -3.18 16.24
N SER A 143 -16.57 -4.49 16.41
CA SER A 143 -16.67 -5.49 15.33
C SER A 143 -17.88 -5.28 14.41
N GLY A 144 -18.94 -4.60 14.87
CA GLY A 144 -20.16 -4.37 14.08
C GLY A 144 -19.99 -3.31 12.97
N GLN A 145 -19.17 -2.29 13.21
CA GLN A 145 -18.95 -1.17 12.28
C GLN A 145 -17.62 -1.29 11.50
N THR A 146 -16.74 -2.19 11.93
CA THR A 146 -15.39 -2.41 11.36
C THR A 146 -15.43 -2.60 9.84
N LYS A 147 -16.37 -3.42 9.31
CA LYS A 147 -16.45 -3.67 7.86
C LYS A 147 -16.68 -2.39 7.06
N LYS A 148 -17.68 -1.59 7.45
CA LYS A 148 -18.04 -0.37 6.71
C LYS A 148 -16.92 0.66 6.77
N LEU A 149 -16.31 0.80 7.95
CA LEU A 149 -15.15 1.65 8.17
C LEU A 149 -14.01 1.26 7.20
N ILE A 150 -13.61 -0.02 7.15
CA ILE A 150 -12.56 -0.48 6.23
C ILE A 150 -12.93 -0.22 4.76
N MET A 151 -14.19 -0.50 4.36
CA MET A 151 -14.61 -0.30 2.97
C MET A 151 -14.57 1.16 2.55
N ASP A 152 -15.08 2.04 3.39
CA ASP A 152 -15.08 3.47 3.13
C ASP A 152 -13.63 4.00 3.13
N SER A 153 -12.80 3.64 4.11
CA SER A 153 -11.42 4.13 4.20
C SER A 153 -10.53 3.65 3.06
N ILE A 154 -10.49 2.33 2.77
CA ILE A 154 -9.67 1.80 1.66
C ILE A 154 -10.20 2.33 0.32
N GLY A 155 -11.52 2.36 0.13
CA GLY A 155 -12.12 2.89 -1.09
C GLY A 155 -11.74 4.35 -1.33
N THR A 156 -11.81 5.18 -0.29
CA THR A 156 -11.39 6.58 -0.35
C THR A 156 -9.90 6.73 -0.65
N LEU A 157 -9.02 6.00 0.04
CA LEU A 157 -7.57 6.06 -0.19
C LEU A 157 -7.20 5.61 -1.61
N LEU A 158 -7.84 4.57 -2.14
CA LEU A 158 -7.65 4.12 -3.52
C LEU A 158 -8.06 5.17 -4.55
N ILE A 159 -9.19 5.84 -4.33
CA ILE A 159 -9.66 6.91 -5.22
C ILE A 159 -8.67 8.09 -5.18
N ILE A 160 -8.23 8.49 -3.99
CA ILE A 160 -7.23 9.56 -3.82
C ILE A 160 -5.94 9.18 -4.52
N TRP A 161 -5.45 7.95 -4.32
CA TRP A 161 -4.25 7.44 -4.96
C TRP A 161 -4.35 7.52 -6.49
N ILE A 162 -5.45 7.08 -7.09
CA ILE A 162 -5.63 7.13 -8.54
C ILE A 162 -5.61 8.59 -9.04
N ILE A 163 -6.40 9.46 -8.41
CA ILE A 163 -6.51 10.87 -8.82
C ILE A 163 -5.15 11.58 -8.73
N PHE A 164 -4.47 11.46 -7.58
CA PHE A 164 -3.17 12.10 -7.38
C PHE A 164 -2.06 11.44 -8.20
N SER A 165 -2.12 10.14 -8.49
CA SER A 165 -1.15 9.49 -9.38
C SER A 165 -1.21 10.06 -10.79
N PHE A 166 -2.41 10.27 -11.34
CA PHE A 166 -2.57 10.96 -12.62
C PHE A 166 -2.11 12.42 -12.52
N GLY A 167 -2.51 13.14 -11.46
CA GLY A 167 -2.06 14.52 -11.22
C GLY A 167 -0.54 14.66 -11.19
N LEU A 168 0.15 13.80 -10.42
CA LEU A 168 1.60 13.74 -10.35
C LEU A 168 2.23 13.31 -11.67
N THR A 169 1.60 12.42 -12.43
CA THR A 169 2.06 12.05 -13.78
C THR A 169 2.12 13.27 -14.69
N PHE A 170 1.05 14.06 -14.76
CA PHE A 170 1.04 15.32 -15.52
C PHE A 170 2.07 16.30 -14.95
N TYR A 171 2.17 16.39 -13.62
CA TYR A 171 3.11 17.29 -12.98
C TYR A 171 4.56 16.97 -13.36
N PHE A 172 4.99 15.71 -13.24
CA PHE A 172 6.33 15.27 -13.61
C PHE A 172 6.63 15.40 -15.11
N TYR A 173 5.61 15.26 -15.98
CA TYR A 173 5.78 15.42 -17.42
C TYR A 173 6.13 16.86 -17.81
N TYR A 174 5.47 17.85 -17.19
CA TYR A 174 5.64 19.27 -17.52
C TYR A 174 6.72 19.99 -16.70
N ASN A 175 7.09 19.47 -15.54
CA ASN A 175 8.04 20.12 -14.64
C ASN A 175 9.43 19.49 -14.75
N GLU A 176 10.37 20.26 -15.30
CA GLU A 176 11.76 19.87 -15.36
C GLU A 176 12.41 19.98 -13.96
N PRO A 177 13.09 18.93 -13.48
CA PRO A 177 13.90 19.00 -12.26
C PRO A 177 15.05 19.99 -12.46
N LYS A 178 15.24 20.88 -11.49
CA LYS A 178 16.33 21.87 -11.51
C LYS A 178 17.40 21.41 -10.53
N ALA A 179 18.62 21.26 -11.01
CA ALA A 179 19.76 20.95 -10.15
C ALA A 179 19.86 21.99 -9.03
N TYR A 180 19.98 21.52 -7.79
CA TYR A 180 20.02 22.35 -6.59
C TYR A 180 21.38 23.06 -6.42
N SER A 181 22.44 22.59 -7.10
CA SER A 181 23.77 23.18 -7.07
C SER A 181 24.64 22.78 -8.28
N ASP A 182 25.75 23.48 -8.52
CA ASP A 182 26.80 23.06 -9.48
C ASP A 182 27.46 21.71 -9.11
N PHE A 183 27.34 21.26 -7.85
CA PHE A 183 27.72 19.91 -7.41
C PHE A 183 26.72 18.82 -7.87
N ASP A 184 25.47 19.20 -8.16
CA ASP A 184 24.40 18.30 -8.63
C ASP A 184 24.30 18.19 -10.14
N LYS A 185 25.19 18.86 -10.90
CA LYS A 185 25.32 18.66 -12.36
C LYS A 185 25.61 17.18 -12.73
N TYR A 186 26.02 16.39 -11.75
CA TYR A 186 26.32 14.95 -11.82
C TYR A 186 25.49 14.08 -10.87
N GLY A 187 24.39 14.60 -10.31
CA GLY A 187 23.46 13.76 -9.56
C GLY A 187 22.89 12.68 -10.47
N ASP A 188 23.16 11.41 -10.16
CA ASP A 188 22.65 10.25 -10.91
C ASP A 188 21.13 10.12 -10.65
N TYR A 189 20.36 10.94 -11.36
CA TYR A 189 18.90 10.94 -11.36
C TYR A 189 18.37 10.96 -12.79
N ILE A 190 17.21 10.35 -12.99
CA ILE A 190 16.56 10.34 -14.29
C ILE A 190 15.37 11.30 -14.27
N SER A 191 15.34 12.21 -15.24
CA SER A 191 14.26 13.18 -15.39
C SER A 191 13.08 12.58 -16.16
N PRO A 192 11.85 12.64 -15.61
CA PRO A 192 10.62 12.27 -16.32
C PRO A 192 10.15 13.34 -17.30
N TYR A 193 10.82 14.49 -17.37
CA TYR A 193 10.41 15.64 -18.20
C TYR A 193 10.20 15.23 -19.65
N LYS A 194 9.02 15.54 -20.19
CA LYS A 194 8.58 15.19 -21.56
C LYS A 194 8.62 13.68 -21.88
N ASN A 195 8.70 12.79 -20.89
CA ASN A 195 8.64 11.34 -21.07
C ASN A 195 7.40 10.77 -20.37
N TRP A 196 6.37 10.43 -21.14
CA TRP A 196 5.10 9.91 -20.61
C TRP A 196 5.26 8.61 -19.83
N GLY A 197 6.01 7.64 -20.36
CA GLY A 197 6.14 6.33 -19.71
C GLY A 197 6.83 6.43 -18.34
N LEU A 198 7.87 7.25 -18.27
CA LEU A 198 8.59 7.51 -17.03
C LEU A 198 7.79 8.39 -16.06
N SER A 199 7.10 9.41 -16.57
CA SER A 199 6.21 10.27 -15.77
C SER A 199 5.08 9.46 -15.14
N PHE A 200 4.49 8.52 -15.88
CA PHE A 200 3.44 7.63 -15.38
C PHE A 200 3.97 6.75 -14.24
N ARG A 201 5.14 6.14 -14.46
CA ARG A 201 5.83 5.34 -13.44
C ARG A 201 6.12 6.18 -12.18
N TYR A 202 6.61 7.41 -12.34
CA TYR A 202 6.89 8.31 -11.22
C TYR A 202 5.62 8.74 -10.50
N GLY A 203 4.56 9.10 -11.23
CA GLY A 203 3.30 9.54 -10.64
C GLY A 203 2.70 8.45 -9.75
N PHE A 204 2.59 7.22 -10.26
CA PHE A 204 2.02 6.11 -9.49
C PHE A 204 2.90 5.65 -8.33
N PHE A 205 4.21 5.52 -8.55
CA PHE A 205 5.14 5.05 -7.51
C PHE A 205 5.28 6.06 -6.37
N HIS A 206 5.45 7.35 -6.68
CA HIS A 206 5.61 8.35 -5.63
C HIS A 206 4.28 8.68 -4.95
N CYS A 207 3.15 8.58 -5.64
CA CYS A 207 1.85 8.78 -4.99
C CYS A 207 1.57 7.70 -3.95
N ILE A 208 1.85 6.42 -4.25
CA ILE A 208 1.63 5.32 -3.30
C ILE A 208 2.60 5.41 -2.11
N SER A 209 3.85 5.79 -2.40
CA SER A 209 4.87 6.01 -1.38
C SER A 209 4.50 7.17 -0.45
N ALA A 210 4.09 8.31 -1.00
CA ALA A 210 3.69 9.46 -0.19
C ALA A 210 2.39 9.21 0.59
N LEU A 211 1.39 8.57 -0.02
CA LEU A 211 0.12 8.28 0.66
C LEU A 211 0.28 7.25 1.80
N ASN A 212 1.27 6.37 1.73
CA ASN A 212 1.57 5.42 2.80
C ASN A 212 2.71 5.89 3.70
N ASN A 213 3.19 7.12 3.54
CA ASN A 213 4.34 7.67 4.27
C ASN A 213 5.62 6.81 4.18
N ALA A 214 5.78 6.09 3.08
CA ALA A 214 6.82 5.08 2.93
C ALA A 214 8.20 5.64 2.62
N GLY A 215 8.32 6.87 2.11
CA GLY A 215 9.60 7.52 1.86
C GLY A 215 10.45 6.94 0.71
N PHE A 216 10.00 5.89 0.03
CA PHE A 216 10.66 5.35 -1.16
C PHE A 216 10.48 6.28 -2.37
N ASP A 217 11.53 6.46 -3.15
CA ASP A 217 11.49 7.15 -4.44
C ASP A 217 12.18 6.33 -5.54
N ILE A 218 11.91 6.73 -6.79
CA ILE A 218 12.56 6.17 -7.98
C ILE A 218 13.19 7.27 -8.83
N ILE A 219 13.56 8.40 -8.23
CA ILE A 219 14.17 9.54 -8.91
C ILE A 219 15.68 9.32 -9.04
N GLY A 220 16.33 8.98 -7.93
CA GLY A 220 17.79 8.87 -7.87
C GLY A 220 18.30 8.66 -6.46
N LYS A 221 19.54 9.09 -6.19
CA LYS A 221 20.17 8.89 -4.88
C LYS A 221 19.69 9.85 -3.80
N ASN A 222 19.31 11.06 -4.20
CA ASN A 222 18.98 12.16 -3.29
C ASN A 222 17.47 12.43 -3.20
N SER A 223 16.65 11.44 -3.56
CA SER A 223 15.19 11.53 -3.51
C SER A 223 14.63 12.77 -4.23
N LEU A 224 13.75 13.53 -3.58
CA LEU A 224 13.10 14.74 -4.12
C LEU A 224 14.01 15.97 -4.24
N MET A 225 15.29 15.88 -3.90
CA MET A 225 16.23 17.02 -3.96
C MET A 225 16.28 17.72 -5.34
N PRO A 226 16.19 17.04 -6.50
CA PRO A 226 16.10 17.71 -7.80
C PRO A 226 14.85 18.58 -8.01
N TYR A 227 13.88 18.48 -7.10
CA TYR A 227 12.65 19.27 -7.10
C TYR A 227 12.58 20.23 -5.89
N TYR A 228 13.72 20.58 -5.30
CA TYR A 228 13.78 21.46 -4.11
C TYR A 228 13.12 22.83 -4.33
N HIS A 229 13.27 23.44 -5.50
CA HIS A 229 12.64 24.74 -5.80
C HIS A 229 11.18 24.61 -6.27
N ASN A 230 10.66 23.38 -6.37
CA ASN A 230 9.32 23.13 -6.86
C ASN A 230 8.32 23.08 -5.70
N ILE A 231 7.81 24.26 -5.34
CA ILE A 231 6.83 24.42 -4.25
C ILE A 231 5.53 23.67 -4.55
N GLY A 232 5.10 23.62 -5.81
CA GLY A 232 3.86 22.92 -6.19
C GLY A 232 3.95 21.42 -5.91
N LEU A 233 5.06 20.79 -6.29
CA LEU A 233 5.30 19.38 -5.98
C LEU A 233 5.33 19.14 -4.46
N GLN A 234 6.01 20.01 -3.71
CA GLN A 234 6.08 19.89 -2.24
C GLN A 234 4.70 19.95 -1.58
N ILE A 235 3.84 20.86 -2.00
CA ILE A 235 2.47 20.97 -1.48
C ILE A 235 1.67 19.69 -1.78
N ILE A 236 1.83 19.12 -2.98
CA ILE A 236 1.17 17.86 -3.34
C ILE A 236 1.64 16.73 -2.41
N PHE A 237 2.94 16.59 -2.20
CA PHE A 237 3.48 15.56 -1.30
C PHE A 237 3.06 15.77 0.16
N LEU A 238 3.11 17.00 0.68
CA LEU A 238 2.63 17.32 2.02
C LEU A 238 1.15 16.96 2.20
N THR A 239 0.33 17.27 1.20
CA THR A 239 -1.09 16.91 1.22
C THR A 239 -1.29 15.40 1.26
N LEU A 240 -0.55 14.65 0.43
CA LEU A 240 -0.60 13.18 0.41
C LEU A 240 -0.14 12.56 1.74
N LEU A 241 0.95 13.08 2.33
CA LEU A 241 1.47 12.62 3.62
C LEU A 241 0.47 12.85 4.76
N ILE A 242 -0.18 14.02 4.78
CA ILE A 242 -1.21 14.33 5.78
C ILE A 242 -2.40 13.39 5.61
N ILE A 243 -2.95 13.26 4.41
CA ILE A 243 -4.08 12.37 4.12
C ILE A 243 -3.74 10.92 4.48
N GLY A 244 -2.54 10.48 4.12
CA GLY A 244 -2.01 9.14 4.39
C GLY A 244 -1.86 8.83 5.88
N GLY A 245 -1.42 9.82 6.66
CA GLY A 245 -1.30 9.73 8.11
C GLY A 245 -2.63 9.68 8.86
N LEU A 246 -3.76 10.00 8.21
CA LEU A 246 -5.07 9.93 8.86
C LEU A 246 -5.50 8.46 9.06
N GLY A 247 -5.78 8.10 10.31
CA GLY A 247 -6.32 6.78 10.64
C GLY A 247 -7.66 6.50 9.95
N TYR A 248 -7.95 5.23 9.70
CA TYR A 248 -9.20 4.81 9.04
C TYR A 248 -10.48 5.37 9.67
N PRO A 249 -10.63 5.45 11.02
CA PRO A 249 -11.80 6.06 11.63
C PRO A 249 -12.02 7.51 11.21
N VAL A 250 -10.94 8.30 11.04
CA VAL A 250 -11.01 9.71 10.64
C VAL A 250 -11.48 9.82 9.19
N ILE A 251 -10.88 9.05 8.29
CA ILE A 251 -11.26 9.02 6.86
C ILE A 251 -12.74 8.65 6.72
N HIS A 252 -13.20 7.64 7.46
CA HIS A 252 -14.59 7.22 7.45
C HIS A 252 -15.54 8.32 7.95
N ASP A 253 -15.16 9.04 9.01
CA ASP A 253 -15.97 10.11 9.58
C ASP A 253 -16.05 11.33 8.64
N ILE A 254 -14.93 11.71 8.02
CA ILE A 254 -14.88 12.76 6.98
C ILE A 254 -15.80 12.40 5.80
N LEU A 255 -15.77 11.15 5.33
CA LEU A 255 -16.63 10.71 4.25
C LEU A 255 -18.13 10.79 4.65
N ASN A 256 -18.46 10.42 5.88
CA ASN A 256 -19.82 10.54 6.40
C ASN A 256 -20.24 12.00 6.56
N PHE A 257 -19.34 12.90 6.93
CA PHE A 257 -19.58 14.35 6.95
C PHE A 257 -19.94 14.87 5.56
N PHE A 258 -19.17 14.53 4.52
CA PHE A 258 -19.50 14.95 3.15
C PHE A 258 -20.85 14.37 2.68
N ARG A 259 -21.12 13.09 2.94
CA ARG A 259 -22.42 12.46 2.65
C ARG A 259 -23.57 13.17 3.39
N PHE A 260 -23.33 13.60 4.63
CA PHE A 260 -24.30 14.34 5.43
C PHE A 260 -24.57 15.75 4.87
N LEU A 261 -23.52 16.48 4.48
CA LEU A 261 -23.66 17.79 3.84
C LEU A 261 -24.53 17.72 2.58
N ILE A 262 -24.30 16.72 1.73
CA ILE A 262 -25.08 16.48 0.51
C ILE A 262 -26.54 16.16 0.87
N LYS A 263 -26.77 15.28 1.85
CA LYS A 263 -28.12 14.83 2.24
C LYS A 263 -28.96 15.93 2.90
N TYR A 264 -28.36 16.73 3.79
CA TYR A 264 -29.08 17.70 4.61
C TYR A 264 -28.91 19.15 4.14
N LYS A 265 -28.18 19.39 3.03
CA LYS A 265 -27.92 20.72 2.44
C LYS A 265 -27.49 21.76 3.49
N GLY A 266 -26.67 21.34 4.46
CA GLY A 266 -26.20 22.21 5.55
C GLY A 266 -27.23 22.61 6.62
N LYS A 267 -28.47 22.11 6.56
CA LYS A 267 -29.55 22.49 7.50
C LYS A 267 -29.42 21.90 8.91
N ARG A 268 -28.45 21.00 9.13
CA ARG A 268 -28.20 20.35 10.43
C ARG A 268 -26.70 20.34 10.71
N ARG A 269 -26.32 20.31 11.99
CA ARG A 269 -24.91 20.18 12.41
C ARG A 269 -24.50 18.71 12.44
N TYR A 270 -23.34 18.40 11.87
CA TYR A 270 -22.74 17.06 11.95
C TYR A 270 -22.03 16.89 13.31
N GLN A 271 -22.19 15.73 13.93
CA GLN A 271 -21.51 15.40 15.18
C GLN A 271 -20.32 14.49 14.88
N TRP A 272 -19.12 15.07 14.94
CA TRP A 272 -17.86 14.35 14.78
C TRP A 272 -17.62 13.37 15.92
N ARG A 273 -17.03 12.22 15.60
CA ARG A 273 -16.59 11.25 16.60
C ARG A 273 -15.41 11.81 17.39
N LEU A 274 -15.28 11.40 18.66
CA LEU A 274 -14.22 11.88 19.55
C LEU A 274 -12.83 11.69 18.95
N PHE A 275 -12.56 10.51 18.38
CA PHE A 275 -11.29 10.19 17.73
C PHE A 275 -10.94 11.20 16.62
N THR A 276 -11.92 11.60 15.80
CA THR A 276 -11.74 12.58 14.73
C THR A 276 -11.44 13.98 15.27
N LYS A 277 -12.10 14.39 16.36
CA LYS A 277 -11.87 15.71 16.99
C LYS A 277 -10.50 15.86 17.63
N ILE A 278 -9.87 14.74 18.03
CA ILE A 278 -8.53 14.75 18.62
C ILE A 278 -7.45 14.66 17.53
N SER A 279 -7.77 14.02 16.40
CA SER A 279 -6.82 13.77 15.31
C SER A 279 -6.68 14.93 14.31
N LEU A 280 -7.68 15.82 14.24
CA LEU A 280 -7.73 17.01 13.39
C LEU A 280 -7.63 18.27 14.26
#